data_AF-A0A1H7VPY1-F1
#
_entry.id   AF-A0A1H7VPY1-F1
#
_cell.length_a   1.000
_cell.length_b   1.000
_cell.length_c   1.000
_cell.angle_alpha   90.00
_cell.angle_beta   90.00
_cell.angle_gamma   90.00
#
_symmetry.space_group_name_H-M   'P 1'
#
loop_
_entity.id
_entity.type
_entity.pdbx_description
1 polymer ?
#
loop_
_entity_poly.entity_id
_entity_poly.type
_entity_poly.pdbx_seq_one_letter_code
_entity_poly.pdbx_strand_id
1 'polypeptide(L)'
;MKKFLAYTAIAIGSLAVLVLIGVFVVSLFQARLETSNERLESREEERSSLEDRWLDAHENDESVTLVIEDVSIDQSSGTLEWSDSQGEGGIVYFSIASDDSIIFSEADSEFPKNMPSYPQYFREAIIEEMDK
;
A
#
# COMPACT_ATOMS: atom_id res chain seq x y z
N MET A 1 -32.77 -61.19 -46.58
CA MET A 1 -33.05 -60.28 -45.45
C MET A 1 -32.00 -60.30 -44.34
N LYS A 2 -31.47 -61.45 -43.89
CA LYS A 2 -30.48 -61.51 -42.78
C LYS A 2 -29.23 -60.65 -43.00
N LYS A 3 -28.69 -60.60 -44.22
CA LYS A 3 -27.51 -59.79 -44.56
C LYS A 3 -27.79 -58.28 -44.44
N PHE A 4 -28.97 -57.83 -44.87
CA PHE A 4 -29.38 -56.42 -44.79
C PHE A 4 -29.48 -55.94 -43.32
N LEU A 5 -30.09 -56.76 -42.45
CA LEU A 5 -30.16 -56.48 -41.01
C LEU A 5 -28.79 -56.47 -40.33
N ALA A 6 -27.85 -57.31 -40.78
CA ALA A 6 -26.49 -57.30 -40.25
C ALA A 6 -25.74 -56.01 -40.64
N TYR A 7 -25.87 -55.54 -41.88
CA TYR A 7 -25.22 -54.31 -42.32
C TYR A 7 -25.80 -53.06 -41.66
N THR A 8 -27.11 -52.99 -41.44
CA THR A 8 -27.71 -51.87 -40.70
C THR A 8 -27.32 -51.88 -39.22
N ALA A 9 -27.23 -53.05 -38.58
CA ALA A 9 -26.74 -53.15 -37.21
C ALA A 9 -25.27 -52.71 -37.07
N ILE A 10 -24.40 -53.07 -38.02
CA ILE A 10 -23.00 -52.61 -38.05
C ILE A 10 -22.93 -51.10 -38.28
N ALA A 11 -23.72 -50.55 -39.20
CA ALA A 11 -23.75 -49.11 -39.46
C ALA A 11 -24.19 -48.31 -38.21
N ILE A 12 -25.27 -48.73 -37.54
CA ILE A 12 -25.75 -48.09 -36.32
C ILE A 12 -24.74 -48.24 -35.19
N GLY A 13 -24.13 -49.41 -35.03
CA GLY A 13 -23.08 -49.65 -34.04
C GLY A 13 -21.86 -48.75 -34.27
N SER A 14 -21.42 -48.60 -35.51
CA SER A 14 -20.29 -47.73 -35.87
C SER A 14 -20.59 -46.24 -35.61
N LEU A 15 -21.83 -45.81 -35.86
CA LEU A 15 -22.27 -44.45 -35.57
C LEU A 15 -22.29 -44.19 -34.06
N ALA A 16 -22.81 -45.14 -33.26
CA ALA A 16 -22.83 -45.02 -31.80
C ALA A 16 -21.42 -44.92 -31.21
N VAL A 17 -20.46 -45.70 -31.72
CA VAL A 17 -19.05 -45.63 -31.30
C VAL A 17 -18.43 -44.27 -31.63
N LEU A 18 -18.70 -43.71 -32.81
CA LEU A 18 -18.22 -42.37 -33.18
C LEU A 18 -18.77 -41.28 -32.26
N VAL A 19 -20.06 -41.36 -31.90
CA VAL A 19 -20.67 -40.42 -30.96
C VAL A 19 -20.03 -40.52 -29.59
N LEU A 20 -19.77 -41.74 -29.08
CA LEU A 20 -19.11 -41.94 -27.79
C LEU A 20 -17.68 -41.39 -27.77
N ILE A 21 -16.93 -41.56 -28.86
CA ILE A 21 -15.58 -40.97 -29.00
C ILE A 21 -15.67 -39.45 -28.97
N GLY A 22 -16.64 -38.85 -29.67
CA GLY A 22 -16.87 -37.40 -29.65
C GLY A 22 -17.13 -36.87 -28.25
N VAL A 23 -18.02 -37.53 -27.49
CA VAL A 23 -18.32 -37.15 -26.09
C VAL A 23 -17.09 -37.25 -25.20
N PHE A 24 -16.29 -38.31 -25.36
CA PHE A 24 -15.06 -38.50 -24.59
C PHE A 24 -14.01 -37.42 -24.86
N VAL A 25 -13.85 -37.00 -26.12
CA VAL A 25 -12.92 -35.91 -26.46
C VAL A 25 -13.40 -34.59 -25.84
N VAL A 26 -14.70 -34.28 -25.92
CA VAL A 26 -15.26 -33.05 -25.32
C VAL A 26 -15.06 -33.02 -23.81
N SER A 27 -15.27 -34.14 -23.11
CA SER A 27 -15.07 -34.19 -21.65
C SER A 27 -13.60 -33.98 -21.25
N LEU A 28 -12.64 -34.49 -22.03
CA LEU A 28 -11.22 -34.23 -21.80
C LEU A 28 -10.85 -32.75 -21.96
N PHE A 29 -11.45 -32.07 -22.94
CA PHE A 29 -11.26 -30.63 -23.12
C PHE A 29 -11.90 -29.81 -21.99
N GLN A 30 -13.09 -30.19 -21.52
CA GLN A 30 -13.73 -29.55 -20.38
C GLN A 30 -12.90 -29.69 -19.10
N ALA A 31 -12.43 -30.89 -18.78
CA ALA A 31 -11.58 -31.11 -17.61
C ALA A 31 -10.28 -30.29 -17.66
N ARG A 32 -9.67 -30.17 -18.85
CA ARG A 32 -8.49 -29.32 -19.06
C ARG A 32 -8.79 -27.83 -18.83
N LEU A 33 -9.96 -27.35 -19.25
CA LEU A 33 -10.39 -25.96 -19.06
C LEU A 33 -10.71 -25.67 -17.59
N GLU A 34 -11.39 -26.57 -16.90
CA GLU A 34 -11.69 -26.46 -15.46
C GLU A 34 -10.39 -26.36 -14.65
N THR A 35 -9.44 -27.27 -14.86
CA THR A 35 -8.13 -27.22 -14.17
C THR A 35 -7.35 -25.94 -14.52
N SER A 36 -7.51 -25.40 -15.72
CA SER A 36 -6.86 -24.13 -16.10
C SER A 36 -7.51 -22.93 -15.42
N ASN A 37 -8.84 -22.91 -15.30
CA ASN A 37 -9.57 -21.85 -14.62
C ASN A 37 -9.31 -21.86 -13.12
N GLU A 38 -9.33 -23.02 -12.47
CA GLU A 38 -8.99 -23.14 -11.03
C GLU A 38 -7.59 -22.59 -10.72
N ARG A 39 -6.62 -22.82 -11.63
CA ARG A 39 -5.25 -22.27 -11.51
C ARG A 39 -5.16 -20.77 -11.76
N LEU A 40 -6.08 -20.20 -12.54
CA LEU A 40 -6.13 -18.76 -12.78
C LEU A 40 -6.80 -18.08 -11.60
N GLU A 41 -7.90 -18.63 -11.10
CA GLU A 41 -8.62 -18.17 -9.91
C GLU A 41 -7.70 -18.17 -8.68
N SER A 42 -6.92 -19.24 -8.45
CA SER A 42 -5.97 -19.27 -7.34
C SER A 42 -4.88 -18.19 -7.44
N ARG A 43 -4.44 -17.87 -8.66
CA ARG A 43 -3.43 -16.82 -8.89
C ARG A 43 -4.02 -15.42 -8.74
N GLU A 44 -5.29 -15.25 -9.06
CA GLU A 44 -6.01 -14.00 -8.90
C GLU A 44 -6.31 -13.72 -7.42
N GLU A 45 -6.67 -14.75 -6.66
CA GLU A 45 -6.83 -14.69 -5.20
C GLU A 45 -5.50 -14.37 -4.50
N GLU A 46 -4.39 -15.00 -4.91
CA GLU A 46 -3.04 -14.66 -4.43
C GLU A 46 -2.69 -13.19 -4.73
N ARG A 47 -2.97 -12.69 -5.93
CA ARG A 47 -2.71 -11.30 -6.31
C ARG A 47 -3.57 -10.30 -5.53
N SER A 48 -4.86 -10.57 -5.38
CA SER A 48 -5.77 -9.73 -4.60
C SER A 48 -5.31 -9.64 -3.15
N SER A 49 -4.89 -10.76 -2.55
CA SER A 49 -4.40 -10.77 -1.16
C SER A 49 -3.10 -9.98 -0.96
N LEU A 50 -2.26 -9.89 -2.00
CA LEU A 50 -1.05 -9.08 -1.98
C LEU A 50 -1.35 -7.60 -2.20
N GLU A 51 -2.32 -7.29 -3.06
CA GLU A 51 -2.79 -5.93 -3.32
C GLU A 51 -3.47 -5.33 -2.07
N ASP A 52 -4.35 -6.08 -1.41
CA ASP A 52 -5.00 -5.67 -0.17
C ASP A 52 -3.97 -5.43 0.95
N ARG A 53 -2.97 -6.31 1.09
CA ARG A 53 -1.87 -6.11 2.06
C ARG A 53 -0.99 -4.92 1.72
N TRP A 54 -0.78 -4.63 0.45
CA TRP A 54 0.01 -3.48 0.01
C TRP A 54 -0.76 -2.19 0.28
N LEU A 55 -2.07 -2.17 0.01
CA LEU A 55 -2.97 -1.07 0.36
C LEU A 55 -3.01 -0.85 1.88
N ASP A 56 -3.25 -1.88 2.68
CA ASP A 56 -3.23 -1.78 4.16
C ASP A 56 -1.89 -1.23 4.69
N ALA A 57 -0.78 -1.63 4.08
CA ALA A 57 0.55 -1.17 4.48
C ALA A 57 0.85 0.28 4.07
N HIS A 58 0.18 0.83 3.05
CA HIS A 58 0.45 2.17 2.53
C HIS A 58 -0.69 3.17 2.74
N GLU A 59 -1.86 2.73 3.20
CA GLU A 59 -2.99 3.61 3.54
C GLU A 59 -2.73 4.41 4.82
N ASN A 60 -1.76 3.99 5.65
CA ASN A 60 -1.31 4.71 6.85
C ASN A 60 0.00 5.51 6.66
N ASP A 61 0.58 5.55 5.46
CA ASP A 61 1.72 6.41 5.17
C ASP A 61 1.20 7.82 4.85
N GLU A 62 0.44 8.41 5.78
CA GLU A 62 0.20 9.85 5.81
C GLU A 62 1.54 10.51 6.09
N SER A 63 2.29 10.82 5.03
CA SER A 63 3.52 11.59 5.11
C SER A 63 3.16 13.03 5.49
N VAL A 64 2.94 13.26 6.78
CA VAL A 64 2.71 14.60 7.32
C VAL A 64 3.99 15.41 7.10
N THR A 65 3.89 16.47 6.31
CA THR A 65 5.03 17.37 6.04
C THR A 65 5.02 18.48 7.08
N LEU A 66 6.16 18.69 7.75
CA LEU A 66 6.37 19.80 8.68
C LEU A 66 6.95 21.00 7.93
N VAL A 67 6.41 22.19 8.18
CA VAL A 67 6.91 23.46 7.66
C VAL A 67 7.26 24.35 8.85
N ILE A 68 8.45 24.95 8.80
CA ILE A 68 8.86 26.00 9.74
C ILE A 68 8.50 27.33 9.09
N GLU A 69 7.57 28.05 9.70
CA GLU A 69 7.02 29.30 9.14
C GLU A 69 7.91 30.49 9.50
N ASP A 70 8.32 30.57 10.78
CA ASP A 70 9.13 31.66 11.30
C ASP A 70 10.00 31.21 12.47
N VAL A 71 11.18 31.83 12.59
CA VAL A 71 12.06 31.69 13.75
C VAL A 71 12.44 33.09 14.19
N SER A 72 12.05 33.44 15.41
CA SER A 72 12.32 34.75 16.00
C SER A 72 13.18 34.59 17.25
N ILE A 73 14.32 35.27 17.28
CA ILE A 73 15.30 35.21 18.37
C ILE A 73 15.46 36.61 18.98
N ASP A 74 15.20 36.71 20.28
CA ASP A 74 15.49 37.88 21.10
C ASP A 74 16.51 37.51 22.18
N GLN A 75 17.74 37.95 21.98
CA GLN A 75 18.89 37.71 22.86
C GLN A 75 19.15 36.21 23.10
N SER A 76 18.75 35.67 24.25
CA SER A 76 18.98 34.29 24.67
C SER A 76 17.69 33.46 24.67
N SER A 77 16.62 33.95 24.04
CA SER A 77 15.34 33.27 23.95
C SER A 77 14.70 33.48 22.60
N GLY A 78 13.83 32.58 22.19
CA GLY A 78 13.15 32.70 20.92
C GLY A 78 11.89 31.87 20.81
N THR A 79 11.20 32.08 19.72
CA THR A 79 10.00 31.34 19.32
C THR A 79 10.18 30.79 17.92
N LEU A 80 9.72 29.56 17.70
CA LEU A 80 9.64 28.94 16.40
C LEU A 80 8.18 28.64 16.11
N GLU A 81 7.67 29.14 14.99
CA GLU A 81 6.32 28.86 14.49
C GLU A 81 6.40 27.73 13.46
N TRP A 82 5.56 26.70 13.62
CA TRP A 82 5.47 25.59 12.69
C TRP A 82 4.03 25.31 12.27
N SER A 83 3.90 24.74 11.08
CA SER A 83 2.65 24.22 10.54
C SER A 83 2.89 22.84 9.92
N ASP A 84 1.84 22.05 9.80
CA ASP A 84 1.87 20.80 9.05
C ASP A 84 0.96 20.82 7.81
N SER A 85 1.13 19.83 6.95
CA SER A 85 0.32 19.68 5.73
C SER A 85 -1.17 19.43 5.99
N GLN A 86 -1.57 19.14 7.23
CA GLN A 86 -2.96 18.92 7.65
C GLN A 86 -3.60 20.19 8.22
N GLY A 87 -2.84 21.27 8.37
CA GLY A 87 -3.29 22.55 8.91
C GLY A 87 -3.25 22.63 10.43
N GLU A 88 -2.60 21.68 11.11
CA GLU A 88 -2.20 21.86 12.51
C GLU A 88 -0.94 22.73 12.55
N GLY A 89 -0.77 23.48 13.64
CA GLY A 89 0.39 24.32 13.84
C GLY A 89 0.53 24.68 15.31
N GLY A 90 1.67 25.27 15.65
CA GLY A 90 1.97 25.63 17.02
C GLY A 90 3.22 26.48 17.13
N ILE A 91 3.45 26.96 18.35
CA ILE A 91 4.62 27.76 18.69
C ILE A 91 5.48 26.98 19.68
N VAL A 92 6.78 26.90 19.38
CA VAL A 92 7.78 26.30 20.24
C VAL A 92 8.64 27.40 20.85
N TYR A 93 8.70 27.43 22.18
CA TYR A 93 9.53 28.35 22.94
C TYR A 93 10.87 27.69 23.26
N PHE A 94 11.95 28.43 23.06
CA PHE A 94 13.29 27.95 23.36
C PHE A 94 14.16 29.04 23.99
N SER A 95 15.24 28.60 24.63
CA SER A 95 16.32 29.43 25.15
C SER A 95 17.66 28.95 24.64
N ILE A 96 18.58 29.87 24.43
CA ILE A 96 19.94 29.62 23.98
C ILE A 96 20.84 29.81 25.20
N ALA A 97 21.47 28.73 25.65
CA ALA A 97 22.40 28.78 26.78
C ALA A 97 23.76 29.37 26.35
N SER A 98 24.62 29.68 27.31
CA SER A 98 25.91 30.34 27.04
C SER A 98 26.94 29.47 26.29
N ASP A 99 26.65 28.19 26.10
CA ASP A 99 27.42 27.24 25.29
C ASP A 99 26.76 26.96 23.92
N ASP A 100 25.87 27.86 23.49
CA ASP A 100 25.04 27.77 22.28
C ASP A 100 24.11 26.55 22.24
N SER A 101 23.88 25.90 23.39
CA SER A 101 22.90 24.83 23.48
C SER A 101 21.47 25.37 23.48
N ILE A 102 20.61 24.79 22.64
CA ILE A 102 19.18 25.14 22.57
C ILE A 102 18.39 24.29 23.57
N ILE A 103 17.66 24.93 24.47
CA ILE A 103 16.80 24.31 25.48
C ILE A 103 15.36 24.66 25.18
N PHE A 104 14.52 23.65 24.94
CA PHE A 104 13.10 23.82 24.65
C PHE A 104 12.27 23.86 25.93
N SER A 105 11.30 24.77 25.99
CA SER A 105 10.33 24.86 27.08
C SER A 105 9.15 23.94 26.82
N GLU A 106 9.29 22.65 27.11
CA GLU A 106 8.27 21.62 26.83
C GLU A 106 6.89 21.92 27.42
N ALA A 107 6.83 22.58 28.58
CA ALA A 107 5.57 22.90 29.24
C ALA A 107 4.76 24.00 28.54
N ASP A 108 5.44 24.92 27.86
CA ASP A 108 4.83 26.10 27.24
C ASP A 108 4.78 25.99 25.70
N SER A 109 5.41 24.97 25.14
CA SER A 109 5.55 24.77 23.69
C SER A 109 4.51 23.81 23.15
N GLU A 110 3.97 24.13 21.98
CA GLU A 110 3.04 23.29 21.24
C GLU A 110 3.82 22.48 20.20
N PHE A 111 4.19 21.25 20.54
CA PHE A 111 4.94 20.37 19.64
C PHE A 111 4.03 19.59 18.68
N PRO A 112 4.49 19.32 17.44
CA PRO A 112 3.77 18.45 16.50
C PRO A 112 3.63 17.05 17.07
N LYS A 113 2.44 16.48 16.94
CA LYS A 113 2.15 15.11 17.40
C LYS A 113 2.62 14.11 16.34
N ASN A 114 3.05 12.93 16.77
CA ASN A 114 3.37 11.80 15.90
C ASN A 114 4.54 11.99 14.91
N MET A 115 5.41 13.00 15.10
CA MET A 115 6.63 13.13 14.29
C MET A 115 7.87 12.56 15.02
N PRO A 116 8.68 11.70 14.36
CA PRO A 116 9.80 11.03 15.01
C PRO A 116 11.04 11.92 15.24
N SER A 117 11.13 13.10 14.60
CA SER A 117 12.38 13.89 14.53
C SER A 117 12.21 15.39 14.82
N TYR A 118 11.15 15.81 15.51
CA TYR A 118 10.84 17.23 15.74
C TYR A 118 11.96 18.04 16.44
N PRO A 119 12.67 17.56 17.49
CA PRO A 119 13.68 18.40 18.15
C PRO A 119 14.90 18.65 17.26
N GLN A 120 15.17 17.79 16.28
CA GLN A 120 16.31 17.93 15.40
C GLN A 120 16.06 19.02 14.36
N TYR A 121 14.94 18.95 13.62
CA TYR A 121 14.63 19.94 12.58
C TYR A 121 14.45 21.35 13.15
N PHE A 122 13.87 21.47 14.35
CA PHE A 122 13.78 22.76 15.04
C PHE A 122 15.15 23.32 15.41
N ARG A 123 16.08 22.48 15.88
CA ARG A 123 17.45 22.93 16.16
C ARG A 123 18.16 23.40 14.91
N GLU A 124 18.01 22.68 13.80
CA GLU A 124 18.60 23.06 12.51
C GLU A 124 18.09 24.42 12.04
N ALA A 125 16.78 24.66 12.09
CA ALA A 125 16.18 25.95 11.72
C ALA A 125 16.61 27.10 12.65
N ILE A 126 16.70 26.85 13.97
CA ILE A 126 17.15 27.85 14.94
C ILE A 126 18.62 28.22 14.69
N ILE A 127 19.48 27.23 14.46
CA ILE A 127 20.91 27.46 14.17
C ILE A 127 21.06 28.25 12.86
N GLU A 128 20.30 27.91 11.82
CA GLU A 128 20.33 28.66 10.56
C GLU A 128 19.94 30.14 10.75
N GLU A 129 18.99 30.44 11.64
CA GLU A 129 18.60 31.82 11.95
C GLU A 129 19.63 32.54 12.82
N MET A 130 20.30 31.83 13.74
CA MET A 130 21.40 32.40 14.55
C MET A 130 22.62 32.80 13.70
N ASP A 131 22.84 32.13 12.57
CA ASP A 131 23.97 32.37 11.67
C ASP A 131 23.73 33.50 10.64
N LYS A 132 22.52 34.09 10.58
CA LYS A 132 22.17 35.20 9.67
C LYS A 132 22.54 36.58 10.23
#